data_AF-Q0CLB9-F1
#
_entry.id   AF-Q0CLB9-F1
#
_cell.length_a   1.000
_cell.length_b   1.000
_cell.length_c   1.000
_cell.angle_alpha   90.00
_cell.angle_beta   90.00
_cell.angle_gamma   90.00
#
_symmetry.space_group_name_H-M   'P 1'
#
loop_
_entity.id
_entity.type
_entity.pdbx_description
1 polymer ?
#
loop_
_entity_poly.entity_id
_entity_poly.type
_entity_poly.pdbx_seq_one_letter_code
_entity_poly.pdbx_strand_id
1 'polypeptide(L)'
;MEGKPDISIYMSRLRAGTEEWAPADKMTHDNSRSEQNPLLFQAPCGDVWLLYTSQHAGDQDSAIIKHRISKDGGKNWGPEEALFPDQGTFIRQPIRLLEDGTWVLPVFKCRVDPGQRWMGSDDISCIRFSKDQGQTWSEAEVPNSTGILRCSAVGGQIMCTCPGLGMD
;
A
#
# COMPACT_ATOMS: atom_id res chain seq x y z
N MET A 1 2.92 -5.83 19.56
CA MET A 1 2.81 -6.89 18.54
C MET A 1 2.23 -6.22 17.32
N GLU A 2 2.92 -6.33 16.19
CA GLU A 2 2.42 -5.85 14.90
C GLU A 2 1.10 -6.58 14.56
N GLY A 3 0.13 -5.90 13.93
CA GLY A 3 -1.19 -6.47 13.65
C GLY A 3 -2.23 -6.39 14.79
N LYS A 4 -2.16 -5.44 15.72
CA LYS A 4 -3.25 -5.24 16.70
C LYS A 4 -4.26 -4.19 16.19
N PRO A 5 -5.56 -4.28 16.58
CA PRO A 5 -6.60 -3.34 16.17
C PRO A 5 -6.43 -1.91 16.71
N ASP A 6 -5.40 -1.65 17.53
CA ASP A 6 -5.04 -0.32 18.02
C ASP A 6 -3.83 0.31 17.30
N ILE A 7 -3.32 -0.33 16.24
CA ILE A 7 -2.23 0.25 15.45
C ILE A 7 -2.80 1.33 14.55
N SER A 8 -2.30 2.55 14.74
CA SER A 8 -2.67 3.71 13.94
C SER A 8 -1.44 4.37 13.34
N ILE A 9 -1.65 5.10 12.25
CA ILE A 9 -0.60 5.84 11.58
C ILE A 9 -0.52 7.22 12.20
N TYR A 10 0.71 7.69 12.44
CA TYR A 10 1.01 9.05 12.85
C TYR A 10 1.93 9.70 11.82
N MET A 11 1.76 11.00 11.59
CA MET A 11 2.60 11.77 10.68
C MET A 11 3.11 13.02 11.39
N SER A 12 4.42 13.26 11.28
CA SER A 12 5.03 14.53 11.63
C SER A 12 5.57 15.18 10.35
N ARG A 13 5.75 16.51 10.39
CA ARG A 13 6.21 17.30 9.24
C ARG A 13 7.34 18.24 9.62
N LEU A 14 8.38 18.27 8.78
CA LEU A 14 9.39 19.31 8.78
C LEU A 14 8.98 20.39 7.78
N ARG A 15 8.73 21.62 8.25
CA ARG A 15 8.34 22.73 7.36
C ARG A 15 9.57 23.23 6.62
N ALA A 16 9.42 23.61 5.35
CA ALA A 16 10.51 24.19 4.59
C ALA A 16 11.05 25.44 5.30
N GLY A 17 12.38 25.52 5.46
CA GLY A 17 13.03 26.61 6.17
C GLY A 17 13.03 26.48 7.71
N THR A 18 12.58 25.36 8.27
CA THR A 18 12.70 25.06 9.70
C THR A 18 13.59 23.83 9.91
N GLU A 19 14.18 23.71 11.10
CA GLU A 19 15.02 22.56 11.49
C GLU A 19 14.30 21.59 12.45
N GLU A 20 13.08 21.94 12.88
CA GLU A 20 12.31 21.17 13.85
C GLU A 20 11.09 20.49 13.23
N TRP A 21 10.91 19.22 13.57
CA TRP A 21 9.70 18.47 13.24
C TRP A 21 8.53 18.93 14.11
N ALA A 22 7.36 19.12 13.49
CA ALA A 22 6.14 19.40 14.22
C ALA A 22 5.74 18.21 15.12
N PRO A 23 4.88 18.41 16.15
CA PRO A 23 4.23 17.32 16.84
C PRO A 23 3.54 16.36 15.84
N ALA A 24 3.55 15.06 16.14
CA ALA A 24 2.95 14.07 15.26
C ALA A 24 1.42 14.08 15.39
N ASP A 25 0.74 14.17 14.26
CA ASP A 25 -0.71 14.08 14.16
C ASP A 25 -1.13 12.62 13.90
N LYS A 26 -2.21 12.18 14.56
CA LYS A 26 -2.82 10.87 14.29
C LYS A 26 -3.55 10.92 12.95
N MET A 27 -3.19 10.03 12.04
CA MET A 27 -3.66 10.02 10.65
C MET A 27 -4.78 9.02 10.37
N THR A 28 -4.89 7.98 11.19
CA THR A 28 -5.95 6.99 11.06
C THR A 28 -6.67 6.79 12.39
N HIS A 29 -7.98 6.61 12.33
CA HIS A 29 -8.82 6.59 13.53
C HIS A 29 -9.70 5.34 13.66
N ASP A 30 -9.59 4.41 12.72
CA ASP A 30 -10.21 3.09 12.81
C ASP A 30 -9.50 2.25 13.89
N ASN A 31 -10.14 2.08 15.05
CA ASN A 31 -9.62 1.28 16.16
C ASN A 31 -10.14 -0.18 16.12
N SER A 32 -10.78 -0.59 15.03
CA SER A 32 -11.24 -1.97 14.82
C SER A 32 -10.29 -2.80 13.95
N ARG A 33 -9.35 -2.12 13.29
CA ARG A 33 -8.40 -2.68 12.32
C ARG A 33 -6.97 -2.24 12.66
N SER A 34 -6.00 -3.01 12.18
CA SER A 34 -4.60 -2.68 12.24
C SER A 34 -4.21 -1.88 11.01
N GLU A 35 -3.87 -0.61 11.20
CA GLU A 35 -3.48 0.30 10.12
C GLU A 35 -1.96 0.37 9.99
N GLN A 36 -1.41 -0.11 8.86
CA GLN A 36 0.01 -0.44 8.73
C GLN A 36 0.60 0.01 7.38
N ASN A 37 1.93 0.03 7.32
CA ASN A 37 2.70 0.35 6.12
C ASN A 37 2.27 1.67 5.46
N PRO A 38 2.30 2.80 6.19
CA PRO A 38 1.97 4.10 5.61
C PRO A 38 2.94 4.46 4.50
N LEU A 39 2.39 4.87 3.37
CA LEU A 39 3.12 5.25 2.16
C LEU A 39 2.59 6.60 1.69
N LEU A 40 3.52 7.51 1.39
CA LEU A 40 3.19 8.79 0.76
C LEU A 40 3.49 8.73 -0.73
N PHE A 41 2.59 9.29 -1.52
CA PHE A 41 2.78 9.50 -2.95
C PHE A 41 2.34 10.92 -3.33
N GLN A 42 3.22 11.69 -3.95
CA GLN A 42 2.87 13.00 -4.50
C GLN A 42 2.51 12.82 -5.97
N ALA A 43 1.23 13.06 -6.28
CA ALA A 43 0.74 12.99 -7.65
C ALA A 43 1.24 14.20 -8.47
N PRO A 44 1.34 14.09 -9.81
CA PRO A 44 1.77 15.20 -10.68
C PRO A 44 0.91 16.46 -10.55
N CYS A 45 -0.36 16.33 -10.19
CA CYS A 45 -1.27 17.46 -9.94
C CYS A 45 -0.97 18.23 -8.64
N GLY A 46 -0.05 17.73 -7.80
CA GLY A 46 0.31 18.32 -6.52
C GLY A 46 -0.41 17.71 -5.31
N ASP A 47 -1.45 16.90 -5.55
CA ASP A 47 -2.14 16.18 -4.47
C ASP A 47 -1.19 15.17 -3.80
N VAL A 48 -1.28 15.08 -2.47
CA VAL A 48 -0.51 14.11 -1.68
C VAL A 48 -1.44 13.01 -1.21
N TRP A 49 -1.10 11.78 -1.57
CA TRP A 49 -1.81 10.58 -1.17
C TRP A 49 -1.10 9.95 0.03
N LEU A 50 -1.87 9.61 1.05
CA LEU A 50 -1.49 8.68 2.11
C LEU A 50 -2.17 7.37 1.79
N LEU A 51 -1.40 6.33 1.51
CA LEU A 51 -1.88 4.97 1.31
C LEU A 51 -1.43 4.08 2.45
N TYR A 52 -2.24 3.13 2.84
CA TYR A 52 -1.90 2.19 3.90
C TYR A 52 -2.70 0.90 3.80
N THR A 53 -2.17 -0.14 4.44
CA THR A 53 -2.88 -1.41 4.58
C THR A 53 -3.70 -1.40 5.85
N SER A 54 -4.96 -1.80 5.75
CA SER A 54 -5.91 -1.92 6.87
C SER A 54 -6.36 -3.36 6.98
N GLN A 55 -6.08 -4.05 8.08
CA GLN A 55 -6.42 -5.48 8.25
C GLN A 55 -7.07 -5.79 9.59
N HIS A 56 -7.82 -6.88 9.67
CA HIS A 56 -8.27 -7.40 10.95
C HIS A 56 -7.12 -8.13 11.64
N ALA A 57 -6.72 -7.62 12.80
CA ALA A 57 -5.65 -8.18 13.59
C ALA A 57 -4.39 -8.52 12.74
N GLY A 58 -3.85 -9.73 12.85
CA GLY A 58 -2.72 -10.21 12.06
C GLY A 58 -3.10 -10.92 10.76
N ASP A 59 -4.38 -10.96 10.42
CA ASP A 59 -4.94 -11.77 9.33
C ASP A 59 -4.88 -10.97 8.01
N GLN A 60 -3.78 -11.13 7.27
CA GLN A 60 -3.51 -10.32 6.06
C GLN A 60 -4.45 -10.66 4.89
N ASP A 61 -5.09 -11.82 4.89
CA ASP A 61 -6.17 -12.16 3.95
C ASP A 61 -7.40 -11.26 4.09
N SER A 62 -7.57 -10.60 5.24
CA SER A 62 -8.60 -9.57 5.43
C SER A 62 -8.16 -8.17 5.00
N ALA A 63 -6.91 -8.00 4.58
CA ALA A 63 -6.32 -6.70 4.30
C ALA A 63 -7.03 -5.98 3.15
N ILE A 64 -7.27 -4.69 3.33
CA ILE A 64 -7.69 -3.77 2.28
C ILE A 64 -6.70 -2.62 2.21
N ILE A 65 -6.58 -2.01 1.03
CA ILE A 65 -5.79 -0.79 0.87
C ILE A 65 -6.73 0.39 1.08
N LYS A 66 -6.41 1.24 2.07
CA LYS A 66 -7.08 2.51 2.27
C LYS A 66 -6.19 3.66 1.80
N HIS A 67 -6.82 4.77 1.44
CA HIS A 67 -6.12 6.01 1.15
C HIS A 67 -6.84 7.23 1.73
N ARG A 68 -6.08 8.32 1.85
CA ARG A 68 -6.55 9.69 2.10
C ARG A 68 -5.81 10.63 1.15
N ILE A 69 -6.48 11.68 0.70
CA ILE A 69 -5.90 12.66 -0.22
C ILE A 69 -5.82 14.03 0.45
N SER A 70 -4.67 14.67 0.36
CA SER A 70 -4.45 16.05 0.74
C SER A 70 -4.22 16.92 -0.50
N LYS A 71 -4.97 18.03 -0.59
CA LYS A 71 -4.90 18.99 -1.70
C LYS A 71 -4.06 20.22 -1.38
N ASP A 72 -3.43 20.26 -0.21
CA ASP A 72 -2.72 21.43 0.33
C ASP A 72 -1.33 21.09 0.90
N GLY A 73 -0.69 20.07 0.31
CA GLY A 73 0.65 19.64 0.67
C GLY A 73 0.71 18.97 2.04
N GLY A 74 -0.28 18.12 2.35
CA GLY A 74 -0.34 17.31 3.56
C GLY A 74 -0.77 18.07 4.82
N LYS A 75 -1.41 19.25 4.71
CA LYS A 75 -1.90 20.01 5.89
C LYS A 75 -3.26 19.50 6.33
N ASN A 76 -4.18 19.35 5.39
CA ASN A 76 -5.49 18.78 5.61
C ASN A 76 -5.69 17.55 4.74
N TRP A 77 -6.45 16.59 5.24
CA TRP A 77 -6.63 15.28 4.61
C TRP A 77 -8.12 14.96 4.49
N GLY A 78 -8.50 14.46 3.32
CA GLY A 78 -9.84 13.97 3.05
C GLY A 78 -10.23 12.74 3.89
N PRO A 79 -11.41 12.16 3.61
CA PRO A 79 -11.89 10.95 4.30
C PRO A 79 -10.97 9.75 4.05
N GLU A 80 -11.10 8.74 4.91
CA GLU A 80 -10.51 7.42 4.69
C GLU A 80 -11.39 6.63 3.71
N GLU A 81 -10.81 6.21 2.58
CA GLU A 81 -11.53 5.48 1.54
C GLU A 81 -10.76 4.21 1.16
N ALA A 82 -11.48 3.13 0.85
CA ALA A 82 -10.85 1.93 0.28
C ALA A 82 -10.47 2.22 -1.17
N LEU A 83 -9.20 1.99 -1.53
CA LEU A 83 -8.71 2.19 -2.89
C LEU A 83 -9.27 1.15 -3.85
N PHE A 84 -9.49 -0.07 -3.34
CA PHE A 84 -10.00 -1.19 -4.11
C PHE A 84 -11.12 -1.91 -3.34
N PRO A 85 -12.05 -2.58 -4.05
CA PRO A 85 -13.14 -3.29 -3.42
C PRO A 85 -12.72 -4.66 -2.85
N ASP A 86 -11.58 -5.21 -3.26
CA ASP A 86 -11.14 -6.56 -2.90
C ASP A 86 -10.36 -6.61 -1.58
N GLN A 87 -10.55 -7.72 -0.85
CA GLN A 87 -9.78 -8.06 0.34
C GLN A 87 -8.55 -8.91 -0.01
N GLY A 88 -7.71 -9.15 0.99
CA GLY A 88 -6.46 -9.88 0.86
C GLY A 88 -5.47 -9.12 -0.01
N THR A 89 -5.46 -7.79 0.07
CA THR A 89 -4.52 -6.95 -0.70
C THR A 89 -3.69 -6.09 0.24
N PHE A 90 -2.38 -6.24 0.12
CA PHE A 90 -1.40 -5.66 1.04
C PHE A 90 -0.41 -4.78 0.27
N ILE A 91 0.02 -3.65 0.86
CA ILE A 91 1.05 -2.76 0.26
C ILE A 91 2.23 -2.51 1.18
N ARG A 92 3.41 -2.44 0.57
CA ARG A 92 4.66 -2.03 1.24
C ARG A 92 5.54 -1.12 0.37
N GLN A 93 5.12 -0.85 -0.86
CA GLN A 93 5.83 0.05 -1.77
C GLN A 93 4.85 1.12 -2.27
N PRO A 94 5.30 2.37 -2.39
CA PRO A 94 4.44 3.46 -2.84
C PRO A 94 4.11 3.34 -4.33
N ILE A 95 3.14 4.13 -4.77
CA ILE A 95 2.87 4.33 -6.20
C ILE A 95 4.12 4.89 -6.90
N ARG A 96 4.34 4.42 -8.11
CA ARG A 96 5.41 4.85 -9.01
C ARG A 96 4.82 5.31 -10.33
N LEU A 97 5.39 6.37 -10.88
CA LEU A 97 5.03 6.85 -12.22
C LEU A 97 5.97 6.22 -13.23
N LEU A 98 5.39 5.70 -14.31
CA LEU A 98 6.14 5.36 -15.52
C LEU A 98 6.33 6.61 -16.38
N GLU A 99 7.21 6.51 -17.38
CA GLU A 99 7.52 7.61 -18.30
C GLU A 99 6.29 8.08 -19.09
N ASP A 100 5.34 7.18 -19.37
CA ASP A 100 4.09 7.48 -20.06
C ASP A 100 3.00 8.06 -19.13
N GLY A 101 3.32 8.27 -17.86
CA GLY A 101 2.38 8.78 -16.85
C GLY A 101 1.50 7.72 -16.20
N THR A 102 1.65 6.43 -16.55
CA THR A 102 0.94 5.33 -15.89
C THR A 102 1.37 5.23 -14.42
N TRP A 103 0.38 5.15 -13.52
CA TRP A 103 0.61 4.90 -12.10
C TRP A 103 0.73 3.40 -11.88
N VAL A 104 1.71 2.98 -11.11
CA VAL A 104 2.01 1.58 -10.82
C VAL A 104 2.11 1.39 -9.31
N LEU A 105 1.31 0.47 -8.78
CA LEU A 105 1.27 0.10 -7.37
C LEU A 105 1.58 -1.39 -7.22
N PRO A 106 2.78 -1.75 -6.70
CA PRO A 106 3.06 -3.12 -6.31
C PRO A 106 2.20 -3.52 -5.11
N VAL A 107 1.51 -4.66 -5.22
CA VAL A 107 0.65 -5.23 -4.17
C VAL A 107 0.98 -6.70 -3.93
N PHE A 108 0.63 -7.20 -2.74
CA PHE A 108 0.60 -8.62 -2.43
C PHE A 108 -0.84 -9.08 -2.30
N LYS A 109 -1.15 -10.22 -2.90
CA LYS A 109 -2.41 -10.91 -2.70
C LYS A 109 -2.22 -11.96 -1.61
N CYS A 110 -2.80 -11.72 -0.45
CA CYS A 110 -2.81 -12.63 0.68
C CYS A 110 -3.95 -13.61 0.50
N ARG A 111 -3.64 -14.80 -0.05
CA ARG A 111 -4.64 -15.76 -0.49
C ARG A 111 -4.90 -16.82 0.57
N VAL A 112 -6.15 -17.23 0.67
CA VAL A 112 -6.57 -18.29 1.59
C VAL A 112 -7.70 -19.08 0.95
N ASP A 113 -7.64 -20.40 1.08
CA ASP A 113 -8.77 -21.25 0.71
C ASP A 113 -9.94 -21.02 1.66
N PRO A 114 -11.20 -21.08 1.18
CA PRO A 114 -12.36 -20.91 2.04
C PRO A 114 -12.32 -21.83 3.27
N GLY A 115 -12.39 -21.23 4.46
CA GLY A 115 -12.39 -21.93 5.76
C GLY A 115 -11.01 -22.27 6.32
N GLN A 116 -9.92 -21.91 5.64
CA GLN A 116 -8.55 -22.04 6.17
C GLN A 116 -8.10 -20.76 6.85
N ARG A 117 -7.07 -20.86 7.71
CA ARG A 117 -6.38 -19.70 8.26
C ARG A 117 -5.30 -19.26 7.29
N TRP A 118 -5.16 -17.95 7.07
CA TRP A 118 -4.04 -17.42 6.30
C TRP A 118 -2.70 -17.74 6.96
N MET A 119 -1.76 -18.27 6.17
CA MET A 119 -0.40 -18.62 6.60
C MET A 119 0.70 -18.03 5.71
N GLY A 120 0.34 -17.24 4.69
CA GLY A 120 1.29 -16.58 3.78
C GLY A 120 1.96 -17.48 2.74
N SER A 121 1.70 -18.80 2.75
CA SER A 121 2.38 -19.77 1.86
C SER A 121 1.92 -19.71 0.40
N ASP A 122 0.73 -19.16 0.15
CA ASP A 122 0.13 -19.03 -1.18
C ASP A 122 0.01 -17.58 -1.65
N ASP A 123 0.68 -16.66 -0.96
CA ASP A 123 0.65 -15.25 -1.33
C ASP A 123 1.37 -15.03 -2.66
N ILE A 124 0.83 -14.17 -3.51
CA ILE A 124 1.44 -13.80 -4.79
C ILE A 124 1.70 -12.30 -4.86
N SER A 125 2.64 -11.91 -5.70
CA SER A 125 2.87 -10.51 -6.03
C SER A 125 2.06 -10.13 -7.27
N CYS A 126 1.41 -8.97 -7.21
CA CYS A 126 0.70 -8.39 -8.34
C CYS A 126 1.11 -6.94 -8.52
N ILE A 127 0.83 -6.41 -9.70
CA ILE A 127 0.99 -5.00 -10.02
C ILE A 127 -0.39 -4.46 -10.39
N ARG A 128 -0.83 -3.43 -9.66
CA ARG A 128 -1.96 -2.61 -10.12
C ARG A 128 -1.45 -1.42 -10.88
N PHE A 129 -2.13 -1.08 -11.97
CA PHE A 129 -1.78 0.08 -12.78
C PHE A 129 -3.00 0.90 -13.19
N SER A 130 -2.84 2.21 -13.25
CA SER A 130 -3.87 3.17 -13.63
C SER A 130 -3.33 4.11 -14.70
N LYS A 131 -4.11 4.32 -15.75
CA LYS A 131 -3.83 5.26 -16.85
C LYS A 131 -4.61 6.56 -16.75
N ASP A 132 -5.43 6.71 -15.70
CA ASP A 132 -6.35 7.82 -15.49
C ASP A 132 -6.15 8.47 -14.10
N GLN A 133 -4.91 8.47 -13.63
CA GLN A 133 -4.47 9.14 -12.40
C GLN A 133 -5.16 8.58 -11.13
N GLY A 134 -5.30 7.26 -11.08
CA GLY A 134 -5.82 6.53 -9.93
C GLY A 134 -7.34 6.43 -9.85
N GLN A 135 -8.08 6.88 -10.88
CA GLN A 135 -9.55 6.77 -10.90
C GLN A 135 -10.01 5.34 -11.15
N THR A 136 -9.37 4.65 -12.09
CA THR A 136 -9.58 3.22 -12.36
C THR A 136 -8.26 2.48 -12.41
N TRP A 137 -8.29 1.20 -12.03
CA TRP A 137 -7.10 0.37 -11.92
C TRP A 137 -7.34 -0.99 -12.57
N SER A 138 -6.31 -1.47 -13.25
CA SER A 138 -6.19 -2.85 -13.73
C SER A 138 -5.13 -3.58 -12.91
N GLU A 139 -5.15 -4.91 -12.91
CA GLU A 139 -4.19 -5.76 -12.19
C GLU A 139 -3.53 -6.75 -13.14
N ALA A 140 -2.24 -7.02 -12.91
CA ALA A 140 -1.51 -8.10 -13.53
C ALA A 140 -0.70 -8.85 -12.47
N GLU A 141 -0.78 -10.18 -12.47
CA GLU A 141 0.06 -11.02 -11.61
C GLU A 141 1.52 -10.94 -12.06
N VAL A 142 2.44 -10.95 -11.10
CA VAL A 142 3.86 -11.18 -11.39
C VAL A 142 4.04 -12.69 -11.59
N PRO A 143 4.52 -13.17 -12.76
CA PRO A 143 4.68 -14.59 -13.00
C PRO A 143 5.62 -15.26 -11.99
N ASN A 144 5.32 -16.52 -11.63
CA ASN A 144 6.11 -17.34 -10.72
C ASN A 144 6.36 -16.67 -9.35
N SER A 145 5.36 -15.97 -8.81
CA SER A 145 5.49 -15.17 -7.59
C SER A 145 4.88 -15.76 -6.32
N THR A 146 4.50 -17.03 -6.32
CA THR A 146 4.01 -17.70 -5.10
C THR A 146 5.08 -17.69 -4.01
N GLY A 147 4.71 -17.21 -2.83
CA GLY A 147 5.62 -17.00 -1.70
C GLY A 147 6.55 -15.78 -1.84
N ILE A 148 6.39 -14.96 -2.88
CA ILE A 148 7.14 -13.70 -3.06
C ILE A 148 6.41 -12.57 -2.35
N LEU A 149 7.09 -11.98 -1.37
CA LEU A 149 6.50 -11.00 -0.48
C LEU A 149 7.02 -9.57 -0.68
N ARG A 150 7.93 -9.32 -1.65
CA ARG A 150 8.45 -7.97 -1.91
C ARG A 150 8.75 -7.73 -3.39
N CYS A 151 7.97 -6.85 -4.02
CA CYS A 151 8.29 -6.25 -5.30
C CYS A 151 8.34 -4.74 -5.19
N SER A 152 9.25 -4.09 -5.91
CA SER A 152 9.34 -2.65 -6.11
C SER A 152 9.33 -2.33 -7.60
N ALA A 153 9.01 -1.08 -7.95
CA ALA A 153 9.03 -0.62 -9.32
C ALA A 153 9.77 0.71 -9.45
N VAL A 154 10.46 0.92 -10.57
CA VAL A 154 11.11 2.17 -10.94
C VAL A 154 11.33 2.20 -12.45
N GLY A 155 11.04 3.33 -13.13
CA GLY A 155 11.43 3.53 -14.55
C GLY A 155 11.02 2.40 -15.51
N GLY A 156 9.80 1.88 -15.38
CA GLY A 156 9.31 0.76 -16.22
C GLY A 156 9.83 -0.62 -15.82
N GLN A 157 10.69 -0.71 -14.80
CA GLN A 157 11.21 -1.96 -14.27
C GLN A 157 10.45 -2.37 -13.01
N ILE A 158 10.24 -3.67 -12.85
CA ILE A 158 9.72 -4.29 -11.62
C ILE A 158 10.80 -5.24 -11.11
N MET A 159 11.17 -5.12 -9.84
CA MET A 159 12.13 -5.98 -9.17
C MET A 159 11.44 -6.70 -8.03
N CYS A 160 11.61 -8.01 -7.92
CA CYS A 160 11.00 -8.83 -6.88
C CYS A 160 12.05 -9.70 -6.18
N THR A 161 11.90 -9.94 -4.88
CA THR A 161 12.74 -10.87 -4.14
C THR A 161 12.08 -12.24 -4.00
N CYS A 162 12.59 -13.24 -4.72
CA CYS A 162 12.07 -14.61 -4.69
C CYS A 162 12.85 -15.48 -3.68
N PRO A 163 12.20 -16.23 -2.77
CA PRO A 163 12.88 -17.28 -2.04
C PRO A 163 13.20 -18.44 -2.99
N GLY A 164 14.50 -18.68 -3.24
CA GLY A 164 15.02 -19.91 -3.86
C GLY A 164 14.30 -20.35 -5.13
N LEU A 165 14.46 -19.62 -6.23
CA LEU A 165 14.35 -20.24 -7.55
C LEU A 165 15.50 -21.25 -7.64
N GLY A 166 15.20 -22.53 -7.47
CA GLY A 166 15.98 -23.55 -8.17
C GLY A 166 15.86 -23.20 -9.64
N MET A 167 16.91 -22.60 -10.22
CA MET A 167 17.03 -22.49 -11.66
C MET A 167 17.32 -23.89 -12.18
N ASP A 168 16.26 -24.63 -12.50
CA ASP A 168 16.28 -25.76 -13.42
C ASP A 168 15.17 -25.57 -14.46
#